data_AF-A0A2V9SSU5-F1
#
_entry.id   AF-A0A2V9SSU5-F1
#
_cell.length_a   1.000
_cell.length_b   1.000
_cell.length_c   1.000
_cell.angle_alpha   90.00
_cell.angle_beta   90.00
_cell.angle_gamma   90.00
#
_symmetry.space_group_name_H-M   'P 1'
#
loop_
_entity.id
_entity.type
_entity.pdbx_description
1 polymer ?
#
loop_
_entity_poly.entity_id
_entity_poly.type
_entity_poly.pdbx_seq_one_letter_code
_entity_poly.pdbx_strand_id
1 'polypeptide(L)'
;MLALIVLLSASGIAASVSTHTLTSKSSKNQKVNETARTRKRMRRLARTRRRVVYASHRRRHRYYEHFTANSFIDSDATTGDSTAGEDPVVRQAAADALGNMNGTVLAIEPTSGRILAMVNQKLALSSGAQPCSTIKLSVALAALSEDLITKDTEIRLGRRRRMNLTEALAHSNNAYFESLGRQLGFEKVSYYAHQFGLGELAGYNIPGEQLGAYPDEEIPSKLGGVGKMCSFGEGVSMTPLQLGAMVSAIANGGTLYYLQHPTTADDVANFQPRVKRHLDIASLIPEISDGMAGAVTYGTARSVRLNFNEEEILGKTGTCSKDGTRFGWFASYAKTDVGRIVTVVFLQGGRPTYGPKAAEIAGHLYRNLYDHNFFIARPAVPTNTADVKTVETTQ
;
A
#
# COMPACT_ATOMS: atom_id res chain seq x y z
N MET A 1 11.52 48.64 46.16
CA MET A 1 12.85 49.06 45.67
C MET A 1 12.86 48.84 44.17
N LEU A 2 13.13 49.91 43.43
CA LEU A 2 13.46 50.03 41.99
C LEU A 2 12.57 49.38 40.92
N ALA A 3 12.01 50.28 40.12
CA ALA A 3 11.46 50.09 38.80
C ALA A 3 12.56 49.88 37.75
N LEU A 4 12.30 49.03 36.75
CA LEU A 4 12.85 49.16 35.41
C LEU A 4 12.01 48.28 34.44
N ILE A 5 11.05 48.87 33.74
CA ILE A 5 10.43 48.24 32.56
C ILE A 5 10.61 49.19 31.38
N VAL A 6 11.30 48.64 30.39
CA VAL A 6 11.79 49.27 29.15
C VAL A 6 10.62 49.57 28.21
N LEU A 7 10.65 50.77 27.64
CA LEU A 7 9.76 51.24 26.58
C LEU A 7 9.91 50.37 25.31
N LEU A 8 8.80 49.80 24.82
CA LEU A 8 8.65 49.38 23.44
C LEU A 8 7.52 50.19 22.80
N SER A 9 7.91 51.02 21.84
CA SER A 9 7.08 51.81 20.96
C SER A 9 6.25 50.92 20.02
N ALA A 10 4.93 50.90 20.21
CA ALA A 10 3.97 50.33 19.27
C ALA A 10 3.29 51.47 18.49
N SER A 11 3.70 51.66 17.24
CA SER A 11 3.07 52.56 16.28
C SER A 11 1.75 51.95 15.80
N GLY A 12 0.65 52.29 16.46
CA GLY A 12 -0.71 51.98 16.01
C GLY A 12 -1.17 52.95 14.93
N ILE A 13 -1.24 52.51 13.68
CA ILE A 13 -1.96 53.24 12.62
C ILE A 13 -3.46 52.92 12.80
N ALA A 14 -4.15 53.75 13.57
CA ALA A 14 -5.60 53.77 13.62
C ALA A 14 -6.11 54.51 12.38
N ALA A 15 -6.62 53.76 11.38
CA ALA A 15 -7.34 54.34 10.26
C ALA A 15 -8.73 54.80 10.74
N SER A 16 -8.90 56.12 10.90
CA SER A 16 -10.20 56.74 11.16
C SER A 16 -11.07 56.66 9.91
N VAL A 17 -12.19 55.94 9.98
CA VAL A 17 -13.22 55.90 8.94
C VAL A 17 -14.12 57.13 9.10
N SER A 18 -13.86 58.17 8.31
CA SER A 18 -14.78 59.30 8.16
C SER A 18 -15.94 58.90 7.24
N THR A 19 -17.12 58.74 7.81
CA THR A 19 -18.38 58.54 7.06
C THR A 19 -18.88 59.88 6.53
N HIS A 20 -18.45 60.26 5.33
CA HIS A 20 -19.11 61.35 4.61
C HIS A 20 -20.40 60.84 3.95
N THR A 21 -21.52 61.38 4.42
CA THR A 21 -22.84 61.27 3.79
C THR A 21 -22.79 61.91 2.41
N LEU A 22 -22.91 61.10 1.35
CA LEU A 22 -23.04 61.60 -0.02
C LEU A 22 -24.44 62.20 -0.19
N THR A 23 -24.53 63.53 -0.11
CA THR A 23 -25.69 64.31 -0.55
C THR A 23 -25.93 64.10 -2.05
N SER A 24 -27.17 63.75 -2.42
CA SER A 24 -27.60 63.56 -3.81
C SER A 24 -27.52 64.87 -4.60
N LYS A 25 -26.49 65.02 -5.43
CA LYS A 25 -26.51 66.03 -6.50
C LYS A 25 -27.34 65.50 -7.66
N SER A 26 -28.43 66.20 -7.95
CA SER A 26 -29.24 66.08 -9.18
C SER A 26 -28.33 65.98 -10.41
N SER A 27 -28.38 64.83 -11.10
CA SER A 27 -27.71 64.68 -12.39
C SER A 27 -28.57 65.31 -13.48
N LYS A 28 -27.98 66.25 -14.23
CA LYS A 28 -28.57 66.70 -15.50
C LYS A 28 -28.67 65.49 -16.41
N ASN A 29 -29.90 65.15 -16.83
CA ASN A 29 -30.18 64.10 -17.79
C ASN A 29 -29.55 64.43 -19.15
N GLN A 30 -28.33 63.96 -19.40
CA GLN A 30 -27.73 64.01 -20.72
C GLN A 30 -28.28 62.81 -21.51
N LYS A 31 -29.22 63.07 -22.43
CA LYS A 31 -29.70 62.05 -23.37
C LYS A 31 -28.56 61.67 -24.31
N VAL A 32 -27.91 60.55 -24.03
CA VAL A 32 -26.94 59.92 -24.94
C VAL A 32 -27.74 59.29 -26.08
N ASN A 33 -27.74 59.94 -27.25
CA ASN A 33 -28.30 59.35 -28.46
C ASN A 33 -27.31 58.34 -29.04
N GLU A 34 -27.60 57.05 -28.85
CA GLU A 34 -26.82 55.99 -29.49
C GLU A 34 -26.93 56.07 -31.01
N THR A 35 -25.78 56.20 -31.68
CA THR A 35 -25.71 56.18 -33.14
C THR A 35 -26.19 54.83 -33.70
N ALA A 36 -26.73 54.84 -34.93
CA ALA A 36 -27.20 53.63 -35.61
C ALA A 36 -26.13 52.53 -35.70
N ARG A 37 -24.84 52.93 -35.76
CA ARG A 37 -23.69 52.02 -35.80
C ARG A 37 -23.49 51.31 -34.45
N THR A 38 -23.64 52.04 -33.34
CA THR A 38 -23.60 51.47 -31.98
C THR A 38 -24.77 50.51 -31.75
N ARG A 39 -25.98 50.88 -32.17
CA ARG A 39 -27.16 50.00 -32.10
C ARG A 39 -27.01 48.72 -32.94
N LYS A 40 -26.38 48.81 -34.13
CA LYS A 40 -26.09 47.63 -34.98
C LYS A 40 -25.03 46.72 -34.35
N ARG A 41 -23.99 47.29 -33.71
CA ARG A 41 -22.96 46.53 -32.98
C ARG A 41 -23.54 45.83 -31.74
N MET A 42 -24.38 46.52 -30.97
CA MET A 42 -25.10 45.96 -29.83
C MET A 42 -26.06 44.84 -30.25
N ARG A 43 -26.82 45.00 -31.35
CA ARG A 43 -27.64 43.92 -31.93
C ARG A 43 -26.82 42.71 -32.37
N ARG A 44 -25.62 42.92 -32.91
CA ARG A 44 -24.72 41.84 -33.33
C ARG A 44 -24.15 41.09 -32.11
N LEU A 45 -23.76 41.82 -31.06
CA LEU A 45 -23.32 41.27 -29.77
C LEU A 45 -24.45 40.54 -29.01
N ALA A 46 -25.68 41.04 -29.09
CA ALA A 46 -26.86 40.40 -28.53
C ALA A 46 -27.21 39.10 -29.28
N ARG A 47 -27.02 39.07 -30.61
CA ARG A 47 -27.19 37.85 -31.42
C ARG A 47 -26.08 36.81 -31.20
N THR A 48 -24.83 37.22 -30.95
CA THR A 48 -23.74 36.28 -30.61
C THR A 48 -23.78 35.78 -29.16
N ARG A 49 -24.60 36.39 -28.29
CA ARG A 49 -24.86 35.93 -26.91
C ARG A 49 -26.04 34.96 -26.78
N ARG A 50 -26.63 34.48 -27.87
CA ARG A 50 -27.42 33.24 -27.82
C ARG A 50 -26.46 32.08 -27.56
N ARG A 51 -26.17 31.84 -26.28
CA ARG A 51 -25.70 30.54 -25.80
C ARG A 51 -26.73 29.52 -26.29
N VAL A 52 -26.39 28.78 -27.34
CA VAL A 52 -27.03 27.49 -27.58
C VAL A 52 -26.58 26.64 -26.41
N VAL A 53 -27.40 26.61 -25.37
CA VAL A 53 -27.26 25.63 -24.30
C VAL A 53 -27.69 24.32 -24.91
N TYR A 54 -26.76 23.60 -25.53
CA TYR A 54 -26.94 22.17 -25.72
C TYR A 54 -27.03 21.61 -24.32
N ALA A 55 -28.25 21.37 -23.84
CA ALA A 55 -28.48 20.53 -22.69
C ALA A 55 -28.08 19.11 -23.09
N SER A 56 -26.77 18.84 -23.08
CA SER A 56 -26.27 17.47 -23.21
C SER A 56 -26.78 16.75 -21.98
N HIS A 57 -27.89 16.04 -22.11
CA HIS A 57 -28.28 15.01 -21.17
C HIS A 57 -27.22 13.91 -21.28
N ARG A 58 -26.07 14.10 -20.62
CA ARG A 58 -25.17 13.00 -20.33
C ARG A 58 -25.96 12.09 -19.40
N ARG A 59 -26.64 11.09 -19.97
CA ARG A 59 -27.07 9.91 -19.23
C ARG A 59 -25.80 9.37 -18.58
N ARG A 60 -25.59 9.70 -17.31
CA ARG A 60 -24.57 9.05 -16.49
C ARG A 60 -25.06 7.63 -16.33
N HIS A 61 -24.64 6.74 -17.25
CA HIS A 61 -24.72 5.32 -17.01
C HIS A 61 -23.92 5.07 -15.74
N ARG A 62 -24.61 4.90 -14.62
CA ARG A 62 -24.01 4.40 -13.40
C ARG A 62 -23.79 2.92 -13.65
N TYR A 63 -22.60 2.60 -14.16
CA TYR A 63 -22.13 1.23 -14.17
C TYR A 63 -21.90 0.83 -12.71
N TYR A 64 -22.71 -0.10 -12.22
CA TYR A 64 -22.48 -0.74 -10.93
C TYR A 64 -21.81 -2.08 -11.24
N GLU A 65 -20.62 -2.32 -10.68
CA GLU A 65 -20.04 -3.66 -10.70
C GLU A 65 -20.95 -4.60 -9.91
N HIS A 66 -21.44 -5.62 -10.59
CA HIS A 66 -22.19 -6.71 -9.97
C HIS A 66 -21.20 -7.75 -9.47
N PHE A 67 -21.05 -7.83 -8.16
CA PHE A 67 -20.22 -8.86 -7.54
C PHE A 67 -21.07 -10.08 -7.23
N THR A 68 -20.63 -11.24 -7.72
CA THR A 68 -21.36 -12.51 -7.61
C THR A 68 -20.61 -13.54 -6.77
N ALA A 69 -19.32 -13.33 -6.52
CA ALA A 69 -18.53 -14.22 -5.68
C ALA A 69 -18.87 -14.08 -4.18
N ASN A 70 -18.85 -15.19 -3.46
CA ASN A 70 -19.06 -15.21 -2.01
C ASN A 70 -17.84 -14.67 -1.27
N SER A 71 -18.06 -13.66 -0.42
CA SER A 71 -17.02 -13.06 0.44
C SER A 71 -16.76 -13.86 1.72
N PHE A 72 -17.66 -14.76 2.06
CA PHE A 72 -17.58 -15.59 3.25
C PHE A 72 -17.62 -17.06 2.83
N ILE A 73 -16.93 -17.89 3.60
CA ILE A 73 -16.96 -19.33 3.45
C ILE A 73 -17.83 -19.94 4.56
N ASP A 74 -18.57 -20.99 4.20
CA ASP A 74 -19.40 -21.76 5.16
C ASP A 74 -18.58 -22.84 5.88
N SER A 75 -17.42 -23.18 5.31
CA SER A 75 -16.45 -24.13 5.88
C SER A 75 -15.37 -23.42 6.67
N ASP A 76 -14.69 -24.14 7.57
CA ASP A 76 -13.51 -23.62 8.26
C ASP A 76 -12.36 -23.36 7.28
N ALA A 77 -11.82 -22.14 7.27
CA ALA A 77 -10.70 -21.69 6.43
C ALA A 77 -9.43 -22.51 6.65
N THR A 78 -9.30 -23.16 7.82
CA THR A 78 -8.13 -23.93 8.24
C THR A 78 -8.17 -25.39 7.80
N THR A 79 -9.28 -25.83 7.19
CA THR A 79 -9.47 -27.22 6.78
C THR A 79 -8.40 -27.65 5.79
N GLY A 80 -7.58 -28.63 6.18
CA GLY A 80 -6.52 -29.19 5.34
C GLY A 80 -5.18 -28.46 5.41
N ASP A 81 -5.05 -27.45 6.25
CA ASP A 81 -3.78 -26.77 6.50
C ASP A 81 -2.80 -27.68 7.28
N SER A 82 -1.52 -27.69 6.87
CA SER A 82 -0.44 -28.32 7.62
C SER A 82 0.14 -27.33 8.64
N THR A 83 -0.10 -27.54 9.93
CA THR A 83 0.20 -26.55 10.98
C THR A 83 1.30 -26.94 11.96
N ALA A 84 1.79 -28.18 11.91
CA ALA A 84 2.64 -28.73 12.98
C ALA A 84 4.02 -28.05 13.13
N GLY A 85 4.51 -27.35 12.11
CA GLY A 85 5.74 -26.53 12.20
C GLY A 85 5.52 -25.02 12.32
N GLU A 86 4.27 -24.57 12.39
CA GLU A 86 3.89 -23.17 12.57
C GLU A 86 4.01 -22.74 14.03
N ASP A 87 4.11 -21.42 14.28
CA ASP A 87 4.03 -20.88 15.64
C ASP A 87 2.56 -20.89 16.09
N PRO A 88 2.21 -21.58 17.19
CA PRO A 88 0.81 -21.75 17.60
C PRO A 88 0.14 -20.43 17.99
N VAL A 89 0.87 -19.46 18.55
CA VAL A 89 0.33 -18.15 18.93
C VAL A 89 0.03 -17.34 17.67
N VAL A 90 1.00 -17.29 16.74
CA VAL A 90 0.82 -16.56 15.47
C VAL A 90 -0.28 -17.19 14.64
N ARG A 91 -0.36 -18.52 14.64
CA ARG A 91 -1.37 -19.27 13.89
C ARG A 91 -2.78 -19.01 14.40
N GLN A 92 -2.98 -19.08 15.71
CA GLN A 92 -4.27 -18.78 16.33
C GLN A 92 -4.68 -17.33 16.04
N ALA A 93 -3.76 -16.38 16.25
CA ALA A 93 -4.00 -14.97 16.00
C ALA A 93 -4.42 -14.70 14.54
N ALA A 94 -3.79 -15.39 13.57
CA ALA A 94 -4.10 -15.26 12.14
C ALA A 94 -5.44 -15.91 11.77
N ALA A 95 -5.77 -17.06 12.35
CA ALA A 95 -7.05 -17.73 12.14
C ALA A 95 -8.22 -16.87 12.65
N ASP A 96 -8.10 -16.37 13.89
CA ASP A 96 -9.11 -15.53 14.53
C ASP A 96 -9.32 -14.23 13.78
N ALA A 97 -8.23 -13.62 13.29
CA ALA A 97 -8.30 -12.39 12.51
C ALA A 97 -9.02 -12.59 11.17
N LEU A 98 -8.78 -13.70 10.46
CA LEU A 98 -9.42 -13.99 9.18
C LEU A 98 -10.91 -14.31 9.36
N GLY A 99 -11.26 -15.04 10.43
CA GLY A 99 -12.62 -15.53 10.67
C GLY A 99 -13.14 -16.35 9.48
N ASN A 100 -14.37 -16.06 9.06
CA ASN A 100 -15.01 -16.75 7.93
C ASN A 100 -14.87 -16.02 6.59
N MET A 101 -13.97 -15.04 6.47
CA MET A 101 -13.74 -14.34 5.20
C MET A 101 -13.07 -15.30 4.19
N ASN A 102 -13.53 -15.26 2.94
CA ASN A 102 -12.92 -16.00 1.84
C ASN A 102 -11.58 -15.37 1.49
N GLY A 103 -10.52 -15.88 2.11
CA GLY A 103 -9.19 -15.29 2.04
C GLY A 103 -8.13 -16.15 2.73
N THR A 104 -6.93 -15.60 2.81
CA THR A 104 -5.75 -16.20 3.45
C THR A 104 -5.00 -15.13 4.22
N VAL A 105 -4.34 -15.57 5.30
CA VAL A 105 -3.43 -14.75 6.10
C VAL A 105 -2.09 -15.49 6.17
N LEU A 106 -1.03 -14.79 5.82
CA LEU A 106 0.35 -15.27 5.89
C LEU A 106 1.12 -14.41 6.87
N ALA A 107 1.89 -15.03 7.74
CA ALA A 107 2.75 -14.36 8.72
C ALA A 107 4.19 -14.91 8.58
N ILE A 108 5.16 -14.02 8.35
CA ILE A 108 6.54 -14.38 7.98
C ILE A 108 7.51 -13.67 8.92
N GLU A 109 8.52 -14.41 9.39
CA GLU A 109 9.70 -13.83 10.04
C GLU A 109 10.65 -13.30 8.95
N PRO A 110 10.80 -11.97 8.79
CA PRO A 110 11.45 -11.40 7.63
C PRO A 110 12.96 -11.64 7.61
N THR A 111 13.60 -11.85 8.76
CA THR A 111 15.06 -12.07 8.86
C THR A 111 15.50 -13.49 8.54
N SER A 112 14.56 -14.43 8.37
CA SER A 112 14.86 -15.84 8.09
C SER A 112 14.11 -16.41 6.88
N GLY A 113 12.98 -15.80 6.50
CA GLY A 113 12.06 -16.37 5.52
C GLY A 113 11.16 -17.47 6.10
N ARG A 114 11.21 -17.73 7.41
CA ARG A 114 10.33 -18.71 8.06
C ARG A 114 8.88 -18.23 8.02
N ILE A 115 8.00 -19.07 7.50
CA ILE A 115 6.56 -18.87 7.61
C ILE A 115 6.14 -19.29 9.01
N LEU A 116 5.72 -18.32 9.81
CA LEU A 116 5.25 -18.53 11.18
C LEU A 116 3.80 -19.01 11.22
N ALA A 117 2.99 -18.60 10.24
CA ALA A 117 1.63 -19.10 10.06
C ALA A 117 1.16 -18.90 8.61
N MET A 118 0.43 -19.87 8.07
CA MET A 118 -0.26 -19.79 6.79
C MET A 118 -1.69 -20.33 6.95
N VAL A 119 -2.66 -19.43 6.97
CA VAL A 119 -4.09 -19.74 7.11
C VAL A 119 -4.74 -19.86 5.73
N ASN A 120 -5.49 -20.94 5.48
CA ASN A 120 -6.02 -21.27 4.15
C ASN A 120 -4.89 -21.43 3.13
N GLN A 121 -4.07 -22.46 3.36
CA GLN A 121 -2.88 -22.77 2.56
C GLN A 121 -3.23 -23.03 1.10
N LYS A 122 -4.41 -23.62 0.82
CA LYS A 122 -4.91 -23.81 -0.54
C LYS A 122 -4.98 -22.49 -1.32
N LEU A 123 -5.44 -21.40 -0.69
CA LEU A 123 -5.49 -20.10 -1.34
C LEU A 123 -4.12 -19.42 -1.35
N ALA A 124 -3.36 -19.51 -0.25
CA ALA A 124 -2.00 -18.96 -0.15
C ALA A 124 -1.06 -19.49 -1.24
N LEU A 125 -1.16 -20.79 -1.53
CA LEU A 125 -0.32 -21.52 -2.48
C LEU A 125 -0.88 -21.51 -3.91
N SER A 126 -2.07 -20.94 -4.13
CA SER A 126 -2.69 -20.86 -5.45
C SER A 126 -1.89 -20.01 -6.44
N SER A 127 -2.29 -20.00 -7.72
CA SER A 127 -1.69 -19.19 -8.78
C SER A 127 -1.78 -17.67 -8.58
N GLY A 128 -2.28 -17.22 -7.42
CA GLY A 128 -2.42 -15.83 -7.08
C GLY A 128 -3.55 -15.14 -7.82
N ALA A 129 -3.55 -13.82 -7.72
CA ALA A 129 -4.47 -12.96 -8.44
C ALA A 129 -3.76 -11.65 -8.81
N GLN A 130 -4.47 -10.78 -9.51
CA GLN A 130 -3.96 -9.45 -9.81
C GLN A 130 -3.53 -8.73 -8.53
N PRO A 131 -2.28 -8.22 -8.43
CA PRO A 131 -1.76 -7.59 -7.21
C PRO A 131 -2.47 -6.25 -6.91
N CYS A 132 -3.26 -5.74 -7.84
CA CYS A 132 -3.91 -4.46 -7.72
C CYS A 132 -2.86 -3.36 -7.43
N SER A 133 -3.03 -2.59 -6.35
CA SER A 133 -2.11 -1.53 -5.96
C SER A 133 -0.92 -1.96 -5.08
N THR A 134 -0.76 -3.24 -4.73
CA THR A 134 0.44 -3.68 -3.98
C THR A 134 1.68 -3.71 -4.87
N ILE A 135 1.53 -3.84 -6.19
CA ILE A 135 2.62 -3.75 -7.19
C ILE A 135 3.39 -2.42 -7.11
N LYS A 136 2.75 -1.37 -6.57
CA LYS A 136 3.34 -0.03 -6.43
C LYS A 136 4.59 -0.02 -5.55
N LEU A 137 4.77 -1.00 -4.65
CA LEU A 137 6.01 -1.15 -3.89
C LEU A 137 7.19 -1.48 -4.80
N SER A 138 7.02 -2.45 -5.69
CA SER A 138 8.04 -2.80 -6.71
C SER A 138 8.32 -1.61 -7.63
N VAL A 139 7.29 -0.90 -8.09
CA VAL A 139 7.47 0.26 -8.98
C VAL A 139 8.16 1.44 -8.28
N ALA A 140 7.83 1.70 -7.01
CA ALA A 140 8.47 2.74 -6.23
C ALA A 140 9.97 2.45 -6.06
N LEU A 141 10.31 1.22 -5.66
CA LEU A 141 11.70 0.80 -5.52
C LEU A 141 12.45 0.85 -6.86
N ALA A 142 11.84 0.39 -7.96
CA ALA A 142 12.44 0.50 -9.29
C ALA A 142 12.73 1.95 -9.69
N ALA A 143 11.79 2.88 -9.45
CA ALA A 143 11.98 4.29 -9.76
C ALA A 143 13.07 4.95 -8.88
N LEU A 144 13.18 4.53 -7.62
CA LEU A 144 14.24 4.99 -6.70
C LEU A 144 15.61 4.43 -7.09
N SER A 145 15.70 3.14 -7.44
CA SER A 145 16.95 2.49 -7.89
C SER A 145 17.48 3.07 -9.20
N GLU A 146 16.60 3.64 -10.02
CA GLU A 146 16.94 4.31 -11.28
C GLU A 146 17.15 5.83 -11.11
N ASP A 147 17.20 6.33 -9.88
CA ASP A 147 17.34 7.76 -9.53
C ASP A 147 16.32 8.68 -10.23
N LEU A 148 15.15 8.14 -10.62
CA LEU A 148 14.11 8.92 -11.30
C LEU A 148 13.36 9.84 -10.34
N ILE A 149 13.30 9.47 -9.07
CA ILE A 149 12.63 10.20 -8.01
C ILE A 149 13.39 10.08 -6.69
N THR A 150 13.12 11.01 -5.81
CA THR A 150 13.23 10.85 -4.35
C THR A 150 11.83 10.93 -3.74
N LYS A 151 11.70 10.71 -2.43
CA LYS A 151 10.42 10.79 -1.73
C LYS A 151 9.70 12.13 -1.89
N ASP A 152 10.47 13.20 -2.07
CA ASP A 152 10.00 14.58 -2.24
C ASP A 152 9.81 15.01 -3.69
N THR A 153 10.21 14.20 -4.67
CA THR A 153 10.08 14.55 -6.09
C THR A 153 8.61 14.66 -6.49
N GLU A 154 8.20 15.88 -6.86
CA GLU A 154 6.83 16.18 -7.26
C GLU A 154 6.55 15.86 -8.74
N ILE A 155 5.76 14.83 -8.99
CA ILE A 155 5.27 14.50 -10.34
C ILE A 155 3.99 15.27 -10.64
N ARG A 156 3.94 15.89 -11.82
CA ARG A 156 2.76 16.62 -12.32
C ARG A 156 1.70 15.64 -12.84
N LEU A 157 0.60 15.51 -12.11
CA LEU A 157 -0.52 14.62 -12.45
C LEU A 157 -1.63 15.32 -13.25
N GLY A 158 -1.50 16.62 -13.49
CA GLY A 158 -2.45 17.42 -14.24
C GLY A 158 -2.11 18.91 -14.17
N ARG A 159 -3.01 19.78 -14.66
CA ARG A 159 -2.72 21.22 -14.79
C ARG A 159 -2.35 21.90 -13.47
N ARG A 160 -2.96 21.47 -12.36
CA ARG A 160 -2.81 22.08 -11.02
C ARG A 160 -2.48 21.07 -9.91
N ARG A 161 -2.27 19.80 -10.26
CA ARG A 161 -2.03 18.74 -9.27
C ARG A 161 -0.61 18.22 -9.42
N ARG A 162 0.13 18.28 -8.33
CA ARG A 162 1.41 17.61 -8.12
C ARG A 162 1.26 16.66 -6.93
N MET A 163 2.12 15.67 -6.86
CA MET A 163 2.15 14.68 -5.79
C MET A 163 3.56 14.13 -5.69
N ASN A 164 4.04 13.91 -4.47
CA ASN A 164 5.31 13.25 -4.20
C ASN A 164 5.09 11.76 -3.91
N LEU A 165 6.17 11.00 -3.69
CA LEU A 165 6.09 9.55 -3.50
C LEU A 165 5.34 9.18 -2.21
N THR A 166 5.60 9.90 -1.12
CA THR A 166 4.96 9.69 0.19
C THR A 166 3.43 9.72 0.07
N GLU A 167 2.89 10.80 -0.49
CA GLU A 167 1.45 10.96 -0.71
C GLU A 167 0.91 9.95 -1.73
N ALA A 168 1.68 9.63 -2.77
CA ALA A 168 1.29 8.67 -3.78
C ALA A 168 1.15 7.25 -3.21
N LEU A 169 2.06 6.81 -2.35
CA LEU A 169 2.00 5.52 -1.66
C LEU A 169 0.84 5.50 -0.65
N ALA A 170 0.73 6.53 0.19
CA ALA A 170 -0.30 6.63 1.23
C ALA A 170 -1.72 6.61 0.67
N HIS A 171 -1.97 7.36 -0.41
CA HIS A 171 -3.28 7.43 -1.08
C HIS A 171 -3.41 6.50 -2.29
N SER A 172 -2.38 5.69 -2.57
CA SER A 172 -2.37 4.73 -3.68
C SER A 172 -2.72 5.38 -5.03
N ASN A 173 -2.10 6.51 -5.36
CA ASN A 173 -2.49 7.31 -6.53
C ASN A 173 -2.11 6.66 -7.87
N ASN A 174 -3.08 6.14 -8.62
CA ASN A 174 -2.82 5.46 -9.89
C ASN A 174 -2.08 6.33 -10.92
N ALA A 175 -2.49 7.60 -11.09
CA ALA A 175 -1.88 8.47 -12.09
C ALA A 175 -0.37 8.71 -11.85
N TYR A 176 0.04 8.78 -10.57
CA TYR A 176 1.46 8.87 -10.21
C TYR A 176 2.24 7.63 -10.67
N PHE A 177 1.77 6.44 -10.31
CA PHE A 177 2.44 5.19 -10.67
C PHE A 177 2.33 4.83 -12.15
N GLU A 178 1.28 5.24 -12.85
CA GLU A 178 1.22 5.16 -14.31
C GLU A 178 2.27 6.07 -14.96
N SER A 179 2.48 7.28 -14.42
CA SER A 179 3.52 8.21 -14.91
C SER A 179 4.91 7.68 -14.65
N LEU A 180 5.15 7.03 -13.51
CA LEU A 180 6.42 6.36 -13.22
C LEU A 180 6.66 5.18 -14.15
N GLY A 181 5.66 4.31 -14.32
CA GLY A 181 5.76 3.16 -15.21
C GLY A 181 6.12 3.55 -16.64
N ARG A 182 5.50 4.61 -17.17
CA ARG A 182 5.83 5.15 -18.51
C ARG A 182 7.23 5.76 -18.60
N GLN A 183 7.78 6.29 -17.50
CA GLN A 183 9.14 6.83 -17.47
C GLN A 183 10.19 5.73 -17.36
N LEU A 184 9.91 4.68 -16.60
CA LEU A 184 10.78 3.50 -16.47
C LEU A 184 10.83 2.69 -17.77
N GLY A 185 9.69 2.53 -18.45
CA GLY A 185 9.55 1.58 -19.56
C GLY A 185 9.33 0.14 -19.06
N PHE A 186 8.81 -0.71 -19.94
CA PHE A 186 8.44 -2.09 -19.58
C PHE A 186 9.66 -2.92 -19.16
N GLU A 187 10.78 -2.77 -19.86
CA GLU A 187 12.00 -3.56 -19.64
C GLU A 187 12.53 -3.38 -18.23
N LYS A 188 12.63 -2.13 -17.74
CA LYS A 188 13.07 -1.84 -16.37
C LYS A 188 12.05 -2.32 -15.35
N VAL A 189 10.76 -2.06 -15.58
CA VAL A 189 9.69 -2.51 -14.68
C VAL A 189 9.72 -4.04 -14.52
N SER A 190 9.87 -4.77 -15.63
CA SER A 190 9.99 -6.22 -15.63
C SER A 190 11.26 -6.69 -14.93
N TYR A 191 12.41 -6.09 -15.25
CA TYR A 191 13.70 -6.39 -14.61
C TYR A 191 13.61 -6.30 -13.08
N TYR A 192 13.15 -5.17 -12.53
CA TYR A 192 13.05 -5.00 -11.08
C TYR A 192 12.00 -5.90 -10.45
N ALA A 193 10.85 -6.11 -11.10
CA ALA A 193 9.85 -7.05 -10.60
C ALA A 193 10.44 -8.46 -10.41
N HIS A 194 11.19 -8.95 -11.39
CA HIS A 194 11.90 -10.22 -11.29
C HIS A 194 13.02 -10.20 -10.25
N GLN A 195 13.78 -9.11 -10.13
CA GLN A 195 14.76 -8.97 -9.05
C GLN A 195 14.10 -9.11 -7.68
N PHE A 196 12.91 -8.54 -7.49
CA PHE A 196 12.12 -8.65 -6.26
C PHE A 196 11.37 -9.99 -6.09
N GLY A 197 11.55 -10.94 -7.03
CA GLY A 197 11.06 -12.31 -6.94
C GLY A 197 9.68 -12.55 -7.57
N LEU A 198 9.10 -11.56 -8.27
CA LEU A 198 7.83 -11.74 -8.98
C LEU A 198 8.07 -12.61 -10.23
N GLY A 199 7.14 -13.53 -10.50
CA GLY A 199 7.27 -14.50 -11.59
C GLY A 199 8.19 -15.69 -11.27
N GLU A 200 8.70 -15.78 -10.04
CA GLU A 200 9.47 -16.91 -9.53
C GLU A 200 8.79 -17.54 -8.31
N LEU A 201 9.04 -18.82 -8.03
CA LEU A 201 8.59 -19.42 -6.77
C LEU A 201 9.28 -18.68 -5.61
N ALA A 202 8.49 -18.32 -4.61
CA ALA A 202 8.99 -17.67 -3.41
C ALA A 202 9.47 -18.70 -2.38
N GLY A 203 8.83 -19.86 -2.33
CA GLY A 203 9.14 -20.94 -1.41
C GLY A 203 10.37 -21.77 -1.78
N TYR A 204 10.98 -22.40 -0.77
CA TYR A 204 11.95 -23.46 -0.92
C TYR A 204 11.26 -24.81 -0.78
N ASN A 205 10.92 -25.43 -1.91
CA ASN A 205 10.26 -26.74 -1.97
C ASN A 205 8.94 -26.83 -1.19
N ILE A 206 8.14 -25.75 -1.15
CA ILE A 206 6.82 -25.77 -0.51
C ILE A 206 5.85 -26.55 -1.41
N PRO A 207 5.31 -27.70 -0.97
CA PRO A 207 4.44 -28.51 -1.81
C PRO A 207 3.17 -27.74 -2.22
N GLY A 208 2.83 -27.79 -3.51
CA GLY A 208 1.62 -27.16 -4.05
C GLY A 208 1.74 -25.66 -4.37
N GLU A 209 2.86 -25.01 -4.04
CA GLU A 209 3.12 -23.62 -4.42
C GLU A 209 3.03 -23.43 -5.95
N GLN A 210 2.25 -22.45 -6.38
CA GLN A 210 2.16 -22.03 -7.77
C GLN A 210 3.00 -20.78 -8.05
N LEU A 211 3.44 -20.62 -9.30
CA LEU A 211 4.38 -19.59 -9.72
C LEU A 211 3.80 -18.16 -9.82
N GLY A 212 2.46 -18.04 -9.88
CA GLY A 212 1.84 -16.81 -10.39
C GLY A 212 2.10 -16.64 -11.89
N ALA A 213 2.05 -15.41 -12.38
CA ALA A 213 2.38 -15.07 -13.77
C ALA A 213 2.85 -13.61 -13.87
N TYR A 214 3.98 -13.40 -14.54
CA TYR A 214 4.45 -12.08 -14.95
C TYR A 214 4.58 -12.08 -16.47
N PRO A 215 4.09 -11.06 -17.18
CA PRO A 215 4.10 -11.07 -18.64
C PRO A 215 5.52 -10.83 -19.19
N ASP A 216 5.89 -11.58 -20.24
CA ASP A 216 7.17 -11.43 -20.94
C ASP A 216 7.24 -10.19 -21.82
N GLU A 217 6.08 -9.63 -22.21
CA GLU A 217 5.94 -8.43 -23.02
C GLU A 217 4.96 -7.43 -22.38
N GLU A 218 5.07 -6.15 -22.76
CA GLU A 218 4.13 -5.13 -22.30
C GLU A 218 2.70 -5.48 -22.72
N ILE A 219 1.75 -5.35 -21.79
CA ILE A 219 0.34 -5.55 -22.13
C ILE A 219 -0.10 -4.56 -23.22
N PRO A 220 -1.08 -4.92 -24.07
CA PRO A 220 -1.56 -4.03 -25.12
C PRO A 220 -1.97 -2.63 -24.62
N SER A 221 -1.64 -1.56 -25.36
CA SER A 221 -1.95 -0.18 -24.95
C SER A 221 -3.45 0.05 -24.71
N LYS A 222 -4.34 -0.73 -25.37
CA LYS A 222 -5.79 -0.70 -25.13
C LYS A 222 -6.19 -1.12 -23.71
N LEU A 223 -5.38 -1.97 -23.05
CA LEU A 223 -5.55 -2.36 -21.66
C LEU A 223 -4.87 -1.35 -20.70
N GLY A 224 -3.96 -0.53 -21.23
CA GLY A 224 -3.31 0.56 -20.52
C GLY A 224 -1.78 0.48 -20.48
N GLY A 225 -1.19 -0.54 -21.09
CA GLY A 225 0.26 -0.71 -21.19
C GLY A 225 0.96 -0.77 -19.84
N VAL A 226 2.25 -0.45 -19.85
CA VAL A 226 3.13 -0.41 -18.67
C VAL A 226 2.58 0.49 -17.56
N GLY A 227 1.83 1.54 -17.91
CA GLY A 227 1.19 2.41 -16.94
C GLY A 227 0.21 1.66 -16.03
N LYS A 228 -0.71 0.88 -16.63
CA LYS A 228 -1.67 0.09 -15.83
C LYS A 228 -1.04 -1.12 -15.15
N MET A 229 0.01 -1.70 -15.73
CA MET A 229 0.82 -2.71 -15.04
C MET A 229 1.38 -2.13 -13.73
N CYS A 230 1.92 -0.91 -13.77
CA CYS A 230 2.55 -0.27 -12.61
C CYS A 230 1.57 0.28 -11.55
N SER A 231 0.33 0.55 -11.92
CA SER A 231 -0.66 1.17 -11.01
C SER A 231 -1.74 0.22 -10.52
N PHE A 232 -2.14 -0.75 -11.34
CA PHE A 232 -3.18 -1.73 -11.06
C PHE A 232 -2.68 -3.17 -11.09
N GLY A 233 -1.43 -3.43 -11.49
CA GLY A 233 -0.94 -4.80 -11.66
C GLY A 233 -1.58 -5.51 -12.86
N GLU A 234 -2.10 -4.75 -13.83
CA GLU A 234 -2.80 -5.32 -14.97
C GLU A 234 -1.90 -6.32 -15.71
N GLY A 235 -2.42 -7.50 -16.03
CA GLY A 235 -1.66 -8.57 -16.70
C GLY A 235 -0.70 -9.36 -15.80
N VAL A 236 -0.58 -9.01 -14.51
CA VAL A 236 0.24 -9.74 -13.53
C VAL A 236 -0.67 -10.60 -12.65
N SER A 237 -0.26 -11.83 -12.34
CA SER A 237 -0.79 -12.64 -11.25
C SER A 237 0.29 -12.85 -10.21
N MET A 238 0.04 -12.38 -8.99
CA MET A 238 1.00 -12.43 -7.89
C MET A 238 0.44 -13.29 -6.76
N THR A 239 1.26 -14.20 -6.23
CA THR A 239 0.85 -15.04 -5.10
C THR A 239 1.01 -14.31 -3.77
N PRO A 240 0.25 -14.68 -2.73
CA PRO A 240 0.47 -14.20 -1.37
C PRO A 240 1.91 -14.41 -0.87
N LEU A 241 2.53 -15.55 -1.23
CA LEU A 241 3.93 -15.85 -0.90
C LEU A 241 4.91 -14.88 -1.60
N GLN A 242 4.73 -14.59 -2.89
CA GLN A 242 5.57 -13.61 -3.61
C GLN A 242 5.50 -12.22 -2.97
N LEU A 243 4.29 -11.75 -2.62
CA LEU A 243 4.13 -10.48 -1.92
C LEU A 243 4.80 -10.49 -0.55
N GLY A 244 4.62 -11.58 0.20
CA GLY A 244 5.22 -11.76 1.51
C GLY A 244 6.74 -11.76 1.47
N ALA A 245 7.33 -12.44 0.49
CA ALA A 245 8.79 -12.46 0.28
C ALA A 245 9.34 -11.08 -0.07
N MET A 246 8.70 -10.36 -1.01
CA MET A 246 9.10 -8.99 -1.37
C MET A 246 9.02 -8.04 -0.16
N VAL A 247 7.92 -8.08 0.61
CA VAL A 247 7.77 -7.22 1.80
C VAL A 247 8.71 -7.64 2.93
N SER A 248 9.07 -8.92 3.03
CA SER A 248 10.12 -9.40 3.95
C SER A 248 11.49 -8.85 3.63
N ALA A 249 11.86 -8.80 2.34
CA ALA A 249 13.09 -8.16 1.92
C ALA A 249 13.09 -6.65 2.23
N ILE A 250 11.95 -5.95 2.05
CA ILE A 250 11.82 -4.55 2.47
C ILE A 250 11.99 -4.41 4.00
N ALA A 251 11.34 -5.28 4.79
CA ALA A 251 11.34 -5.20 6.24
C ALA A 251 12.69 -5.55 6.88
N ASN A 252 13.55 -6.31 6.20
CA ASN A 252 14.85 -6.76 6.72
C ASN A 252 16.07 -6.02 6.14
N GLY A 253 15.86 -5.00 5.30
CA GLY A 253 16.96 -4.22 4.73
C GLY A 253 17.47 -4.70 3.37
N GLY A 254 16.82 -5.67 2.72
CA GLY A 254 17.10 -6.06 1.33
C GLY A 254 17.51 -7.52 1.12
N THR A 255 17.45 -8.38 2.13
CA THR A 255 17.75 -9.81 1.94
C THR A 255 16.49 -10.56 1.52
N LEU A 256 16.43 -11.03 0.28
CA LEU A 256 15.35 -11.89 -0.17
C LEU A 256 15.69 -13.34 0.21
N TYR A 257 14.96 -13.89 1.18
CA TYR A 257 15.03 -15.30 1.54
C TYR A 257 14.08 -16.12 0.66
N TYR A 258 14.41 -17.38 0.43
CA TYR A 258 13.38 -18.34 0.09
C TYR A 258 12.46 -18.51 1.29
N LEU A 259 11.15 -18.45 1.06
CA LEU A 259 10.19 -18.75 2.11
C LEU A 259 10.22 -20.23 2.44
N GLN A 260 10.18 -20.56 3.72
CA GLN A 260 10.24 -21.94 4.18
C GLN A 260 9.08 -22.17 5.14
N HIS A 261 8.31 -23.23 4.91
CA HIS A 261 7.19 -23.65 5.76
C HIS A 261 7.51 -25.02 6.36
N PRO A 262 8.22 -25.06 7.51
CA PRO A 262 8.41 -26.30 8.26
C PRO A 262 7.05 -26.95 8.57
N THR A 263 6.93 -28.26 8.37
CA THR A 263 5.67 -28.99 8.59
C THR A 263 5.75 -29.99 9.73
N THR A 264 6.93 -30.18 10.32
CA THR A 264 7.18 -31.09 11.43
C THR A 264 8.05 -30.42 12.50
N ALA A 265 8.06 -30.98 13.71
CA ALA A 265 8.96 -30.53 14.77
C ALA A 265 10.44 -30.66 14.38
N ASP A 266 10.79 -31.71 13.63
CA ASP A 266 12.15 -31.93 13.13
C ASP A 266 12.54 -30.89 12.08
N ASP A 267 11.63 -30.51 11.17
CA ASP A 267 11.87 -29.42 10.21
C ASP A 267 12.11 -28.08 10.94
N VAL A 268 11.39 -27.84 12.03
CA VAL A 268 11.57 -26.63 12.86
C VAL A 268 12.92 -26.66 13.59
N ALA A 269 13.28 -27.79 14.19
CA ALA A 269 14.54 -27.95 14.93
C ALA A 269 15.77 -27.82 14.01
N ASN A 270 15.66 -28.29 12.77
CA ASN A 270 16.74 -28.24 11.77
C ASN A 270 16.60 -27.04 10.81
N PHE A 271 15.72 -26.09 11.11
CA PHE A 271 15.47 -24.94 10.26
C PHE A 271 16.75 -24.11 10.09
N GLN A 272 17.10 -23.83 8.83
CA GLN A 272 18.18 -22.91 8.46
C GLN A 272 17.67 -21.95 7.38
N PRO A 273 17.83 -20.62 7.57
CA PRO A 273 17.47 -19.64 6.57
C PRO A 273 18.20 -19.87 5.25
N ARG A 274 17.50 -19.76 4.12
CA ARG A 274 18.10 -19.84 2.79
C ARG A 274 17.96 -18.52 2.05
N VAL A 275 19.09 -17.83 1.87
CA VAL A 275 19.13 -16.60 1.08
C VAL A 275 18.91 -16.94 -0.39
N LYS A 276 17.95 -16.27 -1.03
CA LYS A 276 17.70 -16.34 -2.46
C LYS A 276 18.55 -15.31 -3.21
N ARG A 277 18.63 -14.08 -2.71
CA ARG A 277 19.49 -12.99 -3.22
C ARG A 277 19.53 -11.80 -2.26
N HIS A 278 20.53 -10.93 -2.44
CA HIS A 278 20.59 -9.62 -1.80
C HIS A 278 20.15 -8.54 -2.79
N LEU A 279 19.28 -7.65 -2.33
CA LEU A 279 18.76 -6.51 -3.07
C LEU A 279 19.41 -5.24 -2.55
N ASP A 280 19.93 -4.41 -3.45
CA ASP A 280 20.51 -3.12 -3.09
C ASP A 280 19.41 -2.06 -2.90
N ILE A 281 18.63 -2.22 -1.83
CA ILE A 281 17.49 -1.35 -1.49
C ILE A 281 17.59 -0.76 -0.09
N ALA A 282 18.62 -1.09 0.69
CA ALA A 282 18.77 -0.67 2.08
C ALA A 282 18.67 0.85 2.24
N SER A 283 19.35 1.59 1.36
CA SER A 283 19.35 3.06 1.30
C SER A 283 18.01 3.64 0.82
N LEU A 284 17.20 2.86 0.11
CA LEU A 284 15.93 3.29 -0.50
C LEU A 284 14.72 3.04 0.41
N ILE A 285 14.84 2.14 1.38
CA ILE A 285 13.74 1.81 2.32
C ILE A 285 13.21 3.05 3.07
N PRO A 286 14.04 3.98 3.57
CA PRO A 286 13.55 5.22 4.18
C PRO A 286 12.67 6.07 3.25
N GLU A 287 12.92 6.04 1.93
CA GLU A 287 12.18 6.84 0.94
C GLU A 287 10.74 6.36 0.75
N ILE A 288 10.47 5.06 0.94
CA ILE A 288 9.11 4.49 0.85
C ILE A 288 8.43 4.34 2.21
N SER A 289 9.20 4.32 3.30
CA SER A 289 8.72 4.06 4.67
C SER A 289 7.67 5.07 5.11
N ASP A 290 7.90 6.36 4.87
CA ASP A 290 6.96 7.44 5.21
C ASP A 290 5.61 7.26 4.49
N GLY A 291 5.65 6.86 3.22
CA GLY A 291 4.44 6.61 2.44
C GLY A 291 3.67 5.36 2.89
N MET A 292 4.39 4.29 3.26
CA MET A 292 3.80 3.07 3.81
C MET A 292 3.19 3.29 5.21
N ALA A 293 3.85 4.07 6.07
CA ALA A 293 3.31 4.48 7.37
C ALA A 293 2.12 5.44 7.19
N GLY A 294 2.22 6.36 6.21
CA GLY A 294 1.14 7.27 5.84
C GLY A 294 -0.12 6.54 5.38
N ALA A 295 0.03 5.41 4.68
CA ALA A 295 -1.10 4.55 4.31
C ALA A 295 -1.92 4.12 5.53
N VAL A 296 -1.27 3.76 6.64
CA VAL A 296 -1.91 3.35 7.89
C VAL A 296 -2.39 4.54 8.71
N THR A 297 -1.64 5.64 8.71
CA THR A 297 -1.94 6.80 9.57
C THR A 297 -3.11 7.62 9.05
N TYR A 298 -3.13 7.93 7.74
CA TYR A 298 -4.10 8.82 7.11
C TYR A 298 -4.57 8.37 5.72
N GLY A 299 -4.00 7.30 5.19
CA GLY A 299 -4.23 6.81 3.84
C GLY A 299 -5.18 5.61 3.73
N THR A 300 -4.88 4.75 2.76
CA THR A 300 -5.79 3.65 2.37
C THR A 300 -5.86 2.47 3.34
N ALA A 301 -4.95 2.38 4.30
CA ALA A 301 -4.83 1.30 5.28
C ALA A 301 -5.25 1.72 6.71
N ARG A 302 -5.90 2.89 6.87
CA ARG A 302 -6.34 3.40 8.17
C ARG A 302 -7.16 2.42 9.02
N SER A 303 -7.78 1.43 8.40
CA SER A 303 -8.58 0.42 9.10
C SER A 303 -7.76 -0.47 10.03
N VAL A 304 -6.43 -0.57 9.88
CA VAL A 304 -5.57 -1.21 10.89
C VAL A 304 -5.80 -0.59 12.27
N ARG A 305 -5.91 0.75 12.31
CA ARG A 305 -6.04 1.55 13.53
C ARG A 305 -7.38 1.43 14.23
N LEU A 306 -8.36 0.75 13.62
CA LEU A 306 -9.61 0.40 14.30
C LEU A 306 -9.35 -0.61 15.43
N ASN A 307 -8.31 -1.44 15.29
CA ASN A 307 -8.01 -2.53 16.22
C ASN A 307 -6.62 -2.41 16.87
N PHE A 308 -5.66 -1.71 16.25
CA PHE A 308 -4.27 -1.70 16.69
C PHE A 308 -3.59 -0.34 16.48
N ASN A 309 -3.02 0.23 17.54
CA ASN A 309 -2.34 1.54 17.54
C ASN A 309 -1.03 1.54 18.35
N GLU A 310 -0.63 0.39 18.90
CA GLU A 310 0.47 0.25 19.86
C GLU A 310 1.84 0.34 19.19
N GLU A 311 1.95 -0.17 17.96
CA GLU A 311 3.19 -0.16 17.19
C GLU A 311 3.01 0.51 15.82
N GLU A 312 4.09 1.10 15.30
CA GLU A 312 4.10 1.68 13.96
C GLU A 312 4.02 0.57 12.90
N ILE A 313 2.89 0.52 12.17
CA ILE A 313 2.68 -0.41 11.06
C ILE A 313 2.94 0.30 9.74
N LEU A 314 3.80 -0.29 8.91
CA LEU A 314 4.03 0.13 7.53
C LEU A 314 3.33 -0.85 6.61
N GLY A 315 2.55 -0.37 5.63
CA GLY A 315 1.89 -1.29 4.72
C GLY A 315 1.37 -0.68 3.44
N LYS A 316 0.83 -1.56 2.58
CA LYS A 316 0.23 -1.19 1.30
C LYS A 316 -1.02 -2.02 1.03
N THR A 317 -2.13 -1.33 0.77
CA THR A 317 -3.36 -1.99 0.30
C THR A 317 -3.40 -2.15 -1.22
N GLY A 318 -4.12 -3.17 -1.67
CA GLY A 318 -4.53 -3.40 -3.06
C GLY A 318 -6.03 -3.63 -3.15
N THR A 319 -6.67 -3.07 -4.18
CA THR A 319 -8.08 -3.35 -4.49
C THR A 319 -8.29 -3.29 -5.98
N CYS A 320 -8.88 -4.34 -6.53
CA CYS A 320 -9.28 -4.45 -7.92
C CYS A 320 -10.38 -5.49 -8.05
N SER A 321 -10.99 -5.57 -9.23
CA SER A 321 -12.10 -6.48 -9.52
C SER A 321 -11.83 -7.18 -10.84
N LYS A 322 -12.20 -8.46 -10.95
CA LYS A 322 -12.15 -9.24 -12.18
C LYS A 322 -13.33 -10.22 -12.20
N ASP A 323 -14.08 -10.24 -13.30
CA ASP A 323 -15.13 -11.23 -13.58
C ASP A 323 -16.14 -11.43 -12.43
N GLY A 324 -16.64 -10.34 -11.84
CA GLY A 324 -17.61 -10.39 -10.74
C GLY A 324 -17.02 -10.73 -9.37
N THR A 325 -15.70 -10.90 -9.28
CA THR A 325 -14.93 -11.08 -8.04
C THR A 325 -14.13 -9.82 -7.74
N ARG A 326 -14.09 -9.43 -6.48
CA ARG A 326 -13.26 -8.36 -5.94
C ARG A 326 -12.10 -8.97 -5.17
N PHE A 327 -10.93 -8.36 -5.30
CA PHE A 327 -9.74 -8.70 -4.57
C PHE A 327 -9.41 -7.62 -3.54
N GLY A 328 -9.12 -8.04 -2.32
CA GLY A 328 -8.64 -7.21 -1.23
C GLY A 328 -7.27 -7.68 -0.78
N TRP A 329 -6.26 -6.85 -1.00
CA TRP A 329 -4.90 -7.13 -0.56
C TRP A 329 -4.48 -6.16 0.53
N PHE A 330 -3.72 -6.65 1.49
CA PHE A 330 -2.90 -5.83 2.35
C PHE A 330 -1.62 -6.58 2.68
N ALA A 331 -0.47 -5.92 2.54
CA ALA A 331 0.78 -6.41 3.07
C ALA A 331 1.40 -5.35 3.96
N SER A 332 1.95 -5.78 5.09
CA SER A 332 2.47 -4.89 6.11
C SER A 332 3.56 -5.54 6.95
N TYR A 333 4.30 -4.72 7.67
CA TYR A 333 5.12 -5.16 8.78
C TYR A 333 5.04 -4.16 9.93
N ALA A 334 5.18 -4.68 11.16
CA ALA A 334 5.35 -3.85 12.34
C ALA A 334 6.80 -3.42 12.44
N LYS A 335 7.05 -2.13 12.62
CA LYS A 335 8.40 -1.58 12.79
C LYS A 335 8.82 -1.69 14.25
N THR A 336 9.08 -2.93 14.67
CA THR A 336 9.57 -3.25 16.00
C THR A 336 11.02 -3.75 15.93
N ASP A 337 11.75 -3.59 17.04
CA ASP A 337 13.10 -4.15 17.23
C ASP A 337 13.04 -5.63 17.63
N VAL A 338 11.93 -6.04 18.25
CA VAL A 338 11.67 -7.42 18.69
C VAL A 338 10.37 -7.92 18.05
N GLY A 339 10.38 -9.16 17.57
CA GLY A 339 9.18 -9.77 16.97
C GLY A 339 8.75 -9.11 15.67
N ARG A 340 9.70 -8.65 14.84
CA ARG A 340 9.37 -8.09 13.53
C ARG A 340 8.69 -9.16 12.69
N ILE A 341 7.48 -8.88 12.22
CA ILE A 341 6.65 -9.83 11.47
C ILE A 341 6.08 -9.15 10.24
N VAL A 342 6.16 -9.85 9.10
CA VAL A 342 5.49 -9.47 7.86
C VAL A 342 4.17 -10.21 7.78
N THR A 343 3.11 -9.48 7.48
CA THR A 343 1.77 -10.02 7.28
C THR A 343 1.32 -9.76 5.86
N VAL A 344 0.72 -10.78 5.22
CA VAL A 344 -0.06 -10.63 4.00
C VAL A 344 -1.48 -11.12 4.25
N VAL A 345 -2.47 -10.28 3.97
CA VAL A 345 -3.88 -10.63 3.94
C VAL A 345 -4.37 -10.53 2.51
N PHE A 346 -4.89 -11.63 1.97
CA PHE A 346 -5.52 -11.67 0.66
C PHE A 346 -6.96 -12.16 0.79
N LEU A 347 -7.89 -11.41 0.21
CA LEU A 347 -9.32 -11.69 0.22
C LEU A 347 -9.84 -11.75 -1.21
N GLN A 348 -10.74 -12.68 -1.49
CA GLN A 348 -11.48 -12.79 -2.74
C GLN A 348 -12.97 -12.96 -2.46
N GLY A 349 -13.84 -12.35 -3.26
CA GLY A 349 -15.29 -12.44 -3.05
C GLY A 349 -16.01 -11.23 -3.60
N GLY A 350 -17.18 -10.90 -3.05
CA GLY A 350 -17.94 -9.74 -3.48
C GLY A 350 -17.77 -8.56 -2.55
N ARG A 351 -18.71 -8.39 -1.63
CA ARG A 351 -18.66 -7.39 -0.57
C ARG A 351 -18.74 -8.09 0.79
N PRO A 352 -17.98 -7.66 1.82
CA PRO A 352 -17.08 -6.49 1.86
C PRO A 352 -15.61 -6.82 1.50
N THR A 353 -15.30 -7.38 0.33
CA THR A 353 -13.92 -7.73 -0.07
C THR A 353 -13.17 -6.54 -0.69
N TYR A 354 -12.16 -5.99 0.00
CA TYR A 354 -11.29 -4.91 -0.48
C TYR A 354 -10.08 -4.67 0.44
N GLY A 355 -9.12 -3.87 -0.02
CA GLY A 355 -7.84 -3.62 0.66
C GLY A 355 -7.98 -3.08 2.08
N PRO A 356 -8.78 -2.02 2.33
CA PRO A 356 -9.05 -1.59 3.70
C PRO A 356 -9.67 -2.66 4.61
N LYS A 357 -10.49 -3.59 4.10
CA LYS A 357 -10.97 -4.73 4.90
C LYS A 357 -9.85 -5.72 5.20
N ALA A 358 -8.95 -5.98 4.24
CA ALA A 358 -7.75 -6.77 4.48
C ALA A 358 -6.82 -6.09 5.52
N ALA A 359 -6.75 -4.76 5.52
CA ALA A 359 -6.01 -3.98 6.50
C ALA A 359 -6.64 -4.02 7.91
N GLU A 360 -7.98 -4.00 7.99
CA GLU A 360 -8.71 -4.20 9.25
C GLU A 360 -8.40 -5.57 9.88
N ILE A 361 -8.39 -6.64 9.06
CA ILE A 361 -8.02 -8.00 9.47
C ILE A 361 -6.57 -8.05 9.99
N ALA A 362 -5.63 -7.42 9.29
CA ALA A 362 -4.26 -7.31 9.79
C ALA A 362 -4.20 -6.55 11.13
N GLY A 363 -5.04 -5.54 11.34
CA GLY A 363 -5.18 -4.88 12.65
C GLY A 363 -5.63 -5.83 13.76
N HIS A 364 -6.58 -6.73 13.49
CA HIS A 364 -6.96 -7.79 14.44
C HIS A 364 -5.81 -8.76 14.72
N LEU A 365 -5.07 -9.16 13.69
CA LEU A 365 -3.88 -10.01 13.86
C LEU A 365 -2.85 -9.33 14.76
N TYR A 366 -2.49 -8.07 14.49
CA TYR A 366 -1.52 -7.33 15.31
C TYR A 366 -1.98 -7.18 16.77
N ARG A 367 -3.27 -6.89 16.99
CA ARG A 367 -3.87 -6.88 18.33
C ARG A 367 -3.68 -8.23 19.04
N ASN A 368 -4.07 -9.32 18.38
CA ASN A 368 -3.97 -10.65 18.96
C ASN A 368 -2.52 -11.03 19.27
N LEU A 369 -1.55 -10.69 18.41
CA LEU A 369 -0.12 -10.90 18.66
C LEU A 369 0.37 -10.09 19.87
N TYR A 370 -0.05 -8.83 19.97
CA TYR A 370 0.31 -7.95 21.07
C TYR A 370 -0.22 -8.45 22.40
N ASP A 371 -1.50 -8.83 22.45
CA ASP A 371 -2.15 -9.34 23.67
C ASP A 371 -1.54 -10.68 24.15
N HIS A 372 -0.85 -11.41 23.27
CA HIS A 372 -0.11 -12.64 23.59
C HIS A 372 1.42 -12.43 23.68
N ASN A 373 1.87 -11.20 23.94
CA ASN A 373 3.25 -10.84 24.22
C ASN A 373 4.25 -11.20 23.10
N PHE A 374 3.81 -11.25 21.83
CA PHE A 374 4.69 -11.58 20.71
C PHE A 374 5.78 -10.52 20.47
N PHE A 375 5.45 -9.24 20.69
CA PHE A 375 6.38 -8.11 20.50
C PHE A 375 7.27 -7.82 21.72
N ILE A 376 7.18 -8.63 22.78
CA ILE A 376 7.96 -8.44 24.00
C ILE A 376 9.21 -9.33 23.95
N ALA A 377 10.38 -8.77 24.28
CA ALA A 377 11.61 -9.54 24.45
C ALA A 377 11.41 -10.62 25.53
N ARG A 378 11.44 -11.89 25.13
CA ARG A 378 11.51 -12.98 26.10
C ARG A 378 12.93 -12.99 26.71
N PRO A 379 13.08 -13.07 28.05
CA PRO A 379 14.39 -13.24 28.64
C PRO A 379 15.01 -14.54 28.10
N ALA A 380 16.28 -14.45 27.68
CA ALA A 380 17.02 -15.62 27.21
C ALA A 380 16.99 -16.69 28.30
N VAL A 381 16.51 -17.90 27.97
CA VAL A 381 16.65 -19.05 28.85
C VAL A 381 18.15 -19.27 29.05
N PRO A 382 18.67 -19.28 30.30
CA PRO A 382 20.09 -19.55 30.51
C PRO A 382 20.39 -20.93 29.95
N THR A 383 21.24 -20.98 28.93
CA THR A 383 21.83 -22.22 28.45
C THR A 383 22.65 -22.79 29.60
N ASN A 384 22.18 -23.90 30.16
CA ASN A 384 22.93 -24.67 31.14
C ASN A 384 24.17 -25.21 30.44
N THR A 385 25.27 -24.48 30.49
CA THR A 385 26.60 -24.97 30.14
C THR A 385 27.05 -25.94 31.23
N ALA A 386 26.56 -27.18 31.16
CA ALA A 386 27.12 -28.30 31.89
C ALA A 386 28.15 -29.01 30.98
N ASP A 387 29.40 -28.97 31.42
CA ASP A 387 30.51 -29.89 31.13
C ASP A 387 30.86 -30.18 29.67
N VAL A 388 31.65 -29.30 29.06
CA VAL A 388 32.69 -29.73 28.11
C VAL A 388 33.96 -30.04 28.93
N LYS A 389 34.13 -31.32 29.30
CA LYS A 389 35.41 -31.81 29.82
C LYS A 389 36.47 -31.69 28.73
N THR A 390 37.47 -30.87 29.00
CA THR A 390 38.73 -30.79 28.25
C THR A 390 39.46 -32.12 28.40
N VAL A 391 39.70 -32.81 27.29
CA VAL A 391 40.62 -33.95 27.23
C VAL A 391 42.02 -33.35 27.09
N GLU A 392 42.82 -33.44 28.15
CA GLU A 392 44.25 -33.15 28.09
C GLU A 392 44.97 -34.26 27.32
N THR A 393 45.57 -33.88 26.19
CA THR A 393 46.52 -34.72 25.45
C THR A 393 47.83 -34.75 26.22
N THR A 394 48.20 -35.91 26.76
CA THR A 394 49.56 -36.15 27.29
C THR A 394 50.44 -36.75 26.18
N GLN A 395 51.73 -36.41 26.26
CA GLN A 395 52.85 -36.69 25.35
C GLN A 395 52.93 -38.09 24.75
#